data_AF-A0A4J1ZYN3-F1
#
_entry.id   AF-A0A4J1ZYN3-F1
#
_cell.length_a   1.000
_cell.length_b   1.000
_cell.length_c   1.000
_cell.angle_alpha   90.00
_cell.angle_beta   90.00
_cell.angle_gamma   90.00
#
_symmetry.space_group_name_H-M   'P 1'
#
loop_
_entity.id
_entity.type
_entity.pdbx_description
1 polymer ?
#
loop_
_entity_poly.entity_id
_entity_poly.type
_entity_poly.pdbx_seq_one_letter_code
_entity_poly.pdbx_strand_id
1 'polypeptide(L)'
;MYRKVIALGADIHYLDKVETVIKSVSVHNHEVKFYVFNDDLPSEWFLLMRNRLKVIGSEIINVKKADHNLRDFHLPNAILSYATFFRYFIADEVQEDRVLYARLGYGC
;
A
#
# COMPACT_ATOMS: atom_id res chain seq x y z
N MET A 1 -22.52 -1.87 5.67
CA MET A 1 -21.52 -2.34 6.67
C MET A 1 -20.22 -1.61 6.38
N TYR A 2 -19.65 -0.90 7.36
CA TYR A 2 -18.46 -0.09 7.13
C TYR A 2 -17.22 -0.99 7.11
N ARG A 3 -16.51 -1.02 5.97
CA ARG A 3 -15.29 -1.81 5.82
C ARG A 3 -14.08 -0.98 6.21
N LYS A 4 -13.16 -1.55 7.00
CA LYS A 4 -11.89 -0.88 7.33
C LYS A 4 -11.00 -0.92 6.10
N VAL A 5 -10.64 0.26 5.57
CA VAL A 5 -9.80 0.36 4.37
C VAL A 5 -8.53 1.14 4.66
N ILE A 6 -7.40 0.58 4.25
CA ILE A 6 -6.07 1.17 4.39
C ILE A 6 -5.41 1.23 3.01
N ALA A 7 -4.89 2.39 2.63
CA ALA A 7 -4.09 2.58 1.43
C ALA A 7 -2.61 2.77 1.79
N LEU A 8 -1.73 2.07 1.09
CA LEU A 8 -0.28 2.11 1.22
C LEU A 8 0.32 2.43 -0.15
N GLY A 9 1.32 3.31 -0.19
CA GLY A 9 2.13 3.54 -1.39
C GLY A 9 3.56 3.13 -1.13
N ALA A 10 4.13 2.29 -1.99
CA ALA A 10 5.49 1.77 -1.82
C ALA A 10 6.15 1.40 -3.15
N ASP A 11 7.47 1.48 -3.17
CA ASP A 11 8.33 0.83 -4.16
C ASP A 11 9.02 -0.40 -3.55
N ILE A 12 9.81 -1.12 -4.35
CA ILE A 12 10.48 -2.36 -3.93
C ILE A 12 11.36 -2.23 -2.69
N HIS A 13 11.97 -1.06 -2.44
CA HIS A 13 12.83 -0.83 -1.28
C HIS A 13 12.05 -0.71 0.03
N TYR A 14 10.72 -0.67 -0.04
CA TYR A 14 9.81 -0.55 1.10
C TYR A 14 8.95 -1.80 1.31
N LEU A 15 9.18 -2.87 0.55
CA LEU A 15 8.37 -4.09 0.62
C LEU A 15 8.32 -4.70 2.04
N ASP A 16 9.46 -4.71 2.73
CA ASP A 16 9.58 -5.16 4.13
C ASP A 16 8.74 -4.30 5.09
N LYS A 17 8.69 -2.98 4.87
CA LYS A 17 7.88 -2.05 5.65
C LYS A 17 6.39 -2.17 5.35
N VAL A 18 6.01 -2.40 4.08
CA VAL A 18 4.63 -2.73 3.71
C VAL A 18 4.19 -3.98 4.48
N GLU A 19 5.00 -5.04 4.46
CA GLU A 19 4.68 -6.28 5.16
C GLU A 19 4.58 -6.07 6.68
N THR A 20 5.48 -5.27 7.26
CA THR A 20 5.46 -4.93 8.69
C THR A 20 4.17 -4.21 9.09
N VAL A 21 3.75 -3.21 8.31
CA VAL A 21 2.51 -2.46 8.58
C VAL A 21 1.28 -3.35 8.44
N ILE A 22 1.21 -4.17 7.38
CA ILE A 22 0.09 -5.09 7.20
C ILE A 22 0.00 -6.06 8.39
N LYS A 23 1.11 -6.63 8.83
CA LYS A 23 1.15 -7.53 9.99
C LYS A 23 0.73 -6.82 11.26
N SER A 24 1.30 -5.64 11.57
CA SER A 24 1.00 -4.93 12.82
C SER A 24 -0.47 -4.52 12.91
N VAL A 25 -1.08 -4.09 11.79
CA VAL A 25 -2.52 -3.84 11.72
C VAL A 25 -3.31 -5.13 11.93
N SER A 26 -2.93 -6.20 11.23
CA SER A 26 -3.65 -7.47 11.20
C SER A 26 -3.66 -8.21 12.54
N VAL A 27 -2.68 -7.94 13.42
CA VAL A 27 -2.65 -8.48 14.79
C VAL A 27 -3.83 -8.01 15.64
N HIS A 28 -4.33 -6.79 15.39
CA HIS A 28 -5.41 -6.19 16.18
C HIS A 28 -6.68 -5.90 15.38
N ASN A 29 -6.63 -5.98 14.05
CA ASN A 29 -7.73 -5.66 13.17
C ASN A 29 -7.92 -6.73 12.09
N HIS A 30 -9.07 -7.39 12.14
CA HIS A 30 -9.53 -8.31 11.09
C HIS A 30 -10.44 -7.59 10.09
N GLU A 31 -10.74 -8.25 8.97
CA GLU A 31 -11.63 -7.75 7.92
C GLU A 31 -11.20 -6.41 7.31
N VAL A 32 -9.88 -6.18 7.25
CA VAL A 32 -9.28 -4.96 6.69
C VAL A 32 -9.00 -5.17 5.21
N LYS A 33 -9.34 -4.19 4.38
CA LYS A 33 -8.98 -4.15 2.96
C LYS A 33 -7.78 -3.23 2.76
N PHE A 34 -6.67 -3.80 2.31
CA PHE A 34 -5.44 -3.09 2.01
C PHE A 34 -5.34 -2.81 0.51
N TYR A 35 -5.20 -1.56 0.13
CA TYR A 35 -4.81 -1.13 -1.21
C TYR A 35 -3.32 -0.82 -1.22
N VAL A 36 -2.53 -1.51 -2.04
CA VAL A 36 -1.08 -1.25 -2.16
C VAL A 36 -0.78 -0.71 -3.55
N PHE A 37 -0.53 0.58 -3.61
CA PHE A 37 -0.11 1.31 -4.79
C PHE A 37 1.40 1.11 -4.99
N ASN A 38 1.77 0.60 -6.16
CA ASN A 38 3.16 0.32 -6.53
C ASN A 38 3.31 0.30 -8.05
N ASP A 39 4.55 0.27 -8.53
CA ASP A 39 4.88 0.03 -9.93
C ASP A 39 5.80 -1.20 -10.14
N ASP A 40 6.51 -1.62 -9.09
CA ASP A 40 7.59 -2.61 -9.14
C ASP A 40 7.49 -3.77 -8.14
N LEU A 41 6.41 -3.87 -7.33
CA LEU A 41 6.29 -4.95 -6.35
C LEU A 41 5.93 -6.31 -7.01
N PRO A 42 6.50 -7.44 -6.53
CA PRO A 42 6.28 -8.75 -7.13
C PRO A 42 4.83 -9.24 -6.97
N SER A 43 4.24 -9.76 -8.05
CA SER A 43 2.86 -10.28 -8.01
C SER A 43 2.73 -11.56 -7.17
N GLU A 44 3.81 -12.34 -7.09
CA GLU A 44 3.92 -13.54 -6.26
C GLU A 44 3.82 -13.20 -4.77
N TRP A 45 4.42 -12.08 -4.36
CA TRP A 45 4.30 -11.60 -2.98
C TRP A 45 2.84 -11.25 -2.65
N PHE A 46 2.13 -10.57 -3.57
CA PHE A 46 0.70 -10.29 -3.41
C PHE A 46 -0.15 -11.56 -3.30
N LEU A 47 0.16 -12.59 -4.10
CA LEU A 47 -0.53 -13.87 -4.04
C LEU A 47 -0.36 -14.53 -2.66
N LEU A 48 0.87 -14.56 -2.15
CA LEU A 48 1.16 -15.09 -0.81
C LEU A 48 0.44 -14.31 0.29
N MET A 49 0.47 -12.98 0.22
CA MET A 49 -0.19 -12.11 1.20
C MET A 49 -1.70 -12.24 1.17
N ARG A 50 -2.30 -12.37 -0.02
CA ARG A 50 -3.74 -12.61 -0.17
C ARG A 50 -4.18 -13.90 0.52
N ASN A 51 -3.41 -14.98 0.33
CA ASN A 51 -3.71 -16.26 0.98
C ASN A 51 -3.64 -16.16 2.52
N ARG A 52 -2.64 -15.44 3.05
CA ARG A 52 -2.49 -15.22 4.50
C ARG A 52 -3.62 -14.36 5.08
N LEU A 53 -3.98 -13.26 4.42
CA LEU A 53 -4.99 -12.31 4.90
C LEU A 53 -6.41 -12.87 4.81
N LYS A 54 -6.69 -13.73 3.82
CA LYS A 54 -8.00 -14.39 3.67
C LYS A 54 -8.42 -15.15 4.93
N VAL A 55 -7.47 -15.70 5.68
CA VAL A 55 -7.73 -16.45 6.93
C VAL A 55 -8.40 -15.58 8.00
N ILE A 56 -8.11 -14.28 8.01
CA ILE A 56 -8.67 -13.30 8.97
C ILE A 56 -9.74 -12.39 8.33
N GLY A 57 -10.29 -12.78 7.18
CA GLY A 57 -11.26 -11.99 6.42
C GLY A 57 -10.72 -10.70 5.79
N SER A 58 -9.40 -10.48 5.87
CA SER A 58 -8.73 -9.31 5.30
C SER A 58 -8.40 -9.55 3.82
N GLU A 59 -8.27 -8.47 3.07
CA GLU A 59 -8.00 -8.48 1.63
C GLU A 59 -6.81 -7.58 1.29
N ILE A 60 -6.10 -7.93 0.22
CA ILE A 60 -5.05 -7.09 -0.36
C ILE A 60 -5.27 -6.93 -1.86
N ILE A 61 -5.30 -5.68 -2.30
CA ILE A 61 -5.48 -5.24 -3.68
C ILE A 61 -4.15 -4.69 -4.18
N ASN A 62 -3.63 -5.29 -5.25
CA ASN A 62 -2.45 -4.79 -5.96
C ASN A 62 -2.90 -3.68 -6.92
N VAL A 63 -2.54 -2.44 -6.64
CA VAL A 63 -2.81 -1.30 -7.51
C VAL A 63 -1.54 -0.94 -8.25
N LYS A 64 -1.35 -1.54 -9.43
CA LYS A 64 -0.14 -1.35 -10.24
C LYS A 64 -0.25 -0.10 -11.10
N LYS A 65 0.68 0.84 -10.94
CA LYS A 65 0.77 2.10 -11.69
C LYS A 65 2.05 2.10 -12.52
N ALA A 66 2.06 1.32 -13.60
CA ALA A 66 3.26 1.13 -14.43
C ALA A 66 3.54 2.29 -15.41
N ASP A 67 2.52 3.10 -15.75
CA ASP A 67 2.63 4.20 -16.69
C ASP A 67 2.52 5.53 -15.94
N HIS A 68 3.65 5.97 -15.39
CA HIS A 68 3.72 7.24 -14.68
C HIS A 68 5.09 7.91 -14.82
N ASN A 69 5.11 9.23 -14.92
CA ASN A 69 6.34 10.03 -14.89
C ASN A 69 6.72 10.44 -13.45
N LEU A 70 6.19 9.75 -12.43
CA LEU A 70 6.38 10.12 -11.02
C LEU A 70 7.84 10.12 -10.56
N ARG A 71 8.67 9.30 -11.19
CA ARG A 71 10.12 9.22 -10.90
C ARG A 71 10.88 10.48 -11.32
N ASP A 72 10.32 11.27 -12.24
CA ASP A 72 10.95 12.49 -12.77
C ASP A 72 10.66 13.74 -11.93
N PHE A 73 9.76 13.63 -10.93
CA PHE A 73 9.44 14.75 -10.05
C PHE A 73 10.56 14.99 -9.05
N HIS A 74 10.99 16.25 -8.94
CA HIS A 74 11.96 16.66 -7.94
C HIS A 74 11.42 16.45 -6.53
N LEU A 75 12.11 15.59 -5.77
CA LEU A 75 11.86 15.40 -4.35
C LEU A 75 12.78 16.34 -3.57
N PRO A 76 12.25 17.10 -2.58
CA PRO A 76 13.05 18.06 -1.80
C PRO A 76 14.15 17.40 -0.95
N ASN A 77 14.13 16.07 -0.79
CA ASN A 77 15.03 15.31 0.04
C ASN A 77 15.11 13.84 -0.39
N ALA A 78 16.32 13.27 -0.40
CA ALA A 78 16.61 11.88 -0.80
C ALA A 78 15.96 10.79 0.09
N ILE A 79 15.41 11.18 1.25
CA ILE A 79 14.69 10.29 2.16
C ILE A 79 13.29 9.95 1.62
N LEU A 80 12.76 10.77 0.71
CA LEU A 80 11.44 10.53 0.14
C LEU A 80 11.55 9.65 -1.08
N SER A 81 10.69 8.64 -1.15
CA SER A 81 10.43 7.92 -2.39
C SER A 81 9.35 8.65 -3.20
N TYR A 82 9.44 8.56 -4.53
CA TYR A 82 8.39 8.98 -5.47
C TYR A 82 7.05 8.29 -5.17
N ALA A 83 7.06 7.16 -4.46
CA ALA A 83 5.87 6.49 -3.94
C ALA A 83 4.97 7.42 -3.09
N THR A 84 5.51 8.53 -2.58
CA THR A 84 4.73 9.59 -1.92
C THR A 84 3.61 10.15 -2.80
N PHE A 85 3.79 10.14 -4.13
CA PHE A 85 2.82 10.66 -5.10
C PHE A 85 1.70 9.67 -5.41
N PHE A 86 1.83 8.39 -5.05
CA PHE A 86 0.75 7.41 -5.25
C PHE A 86 -0.54 7.79 -4.53
N ARG A 87 -0.45 8.63 -3.48
CA ARG A 87 -1.63 9.14 -2.76
C ARG A 87 -2.62 9.88 -3.67
N TYR A 88 -2.16 10.44 -4.79
CA TYR A 88 -3.03 11.16 -5.71
C TYR A 88 -3.99 10.24 -6.47
N PHE A 89 -3.65 8.96 -6.62
CA PHE A 89 -4.51 7.97 -7.27
C PHE A 89 -5.53 7.33 -6.33
N ILE A 90 -5.57 7.72 -5.04
CA ILE A 90 -6.49 7.12 -4.07
C ILE A 90 -7.94 7.33 -4.50
N ALA A 91 -8.27 8.54 -4.95
CA ALA A 91 -9.64 8.89 -5.36
C ALA A 91 -10.13 8.08 -6.57
N ASP A 92 -9.22 7.66 -7.46
CA ASP A 92 -9.56 6.92 -8.67
C ASP A 92 -9.70 5.41 -8.40
N GLU A 93 -8.96 4.88 -7.42
CA GLU A 93 -8.78 3.44 -7.24
C GLU A 93 -9.56 2.88 -6.03
N VAL A 94 -9.78 3.68 -5.00
CA VAL A 94 -10.49 3.25 -3.78
C VAL A 94 -11.98 3.45 -3.97
N GLN A 95 -12.74 2.38 -3.77
CA GLN A 95 -14.19 2.37 -4.00
C GLN A 95 -14.99 2.71 -2.74
N GLU A 96 -14.34 2.63 -1.57
CA GLU A 96 -14.97 2.89 -0.28
C GLU A 96 -14.98 4.38 0.06
N ASP A 97 -16.05 4.83 0.73
CA ASP A 97 -16.27 6.23 1.12
C ASP A 97 -15.16 6.83 1.98
N ARG A 98 -14.41 5.99 2.69
CA ARG A 98 -13.36 6.40 3.62
C ARG A 98 -12.19 5.44 3.57
N VAL A 99 -11.00 6.02 3.57
CA VAL A 99 -9.73 5.29 3.56
C VAL A 99 -8.71 5.98 4.45
N LEU A 100 -7.94 5.17 5.19
CA LEU A 100 -6.77 5.64 5.92
C LEU A 100 -5.52 5.45 5.06
N TYR A 101 -4.85 6.54 4.70
CA TYR A 101 -3.56 6.47 4.02
C TYR A 101 -2.42 6.44 5.03
N ALA A 102 -1.54 5.42 4.95
CA ALA A 102 -0.37 5.32 5.80
C ALA A 102 0.92 5.44 4.97
N ARG A 103 1.80 6.35 5.39
CA ARG A 103 3.09 6.59 4.74
C ARG A 103 4.18 5.72 5.37
N LEU A 104 4.98 5.07 4.53
CA LEU A 104 6.17 4.35 4.96
C LEU A 104 7.37 5.30 4.84
N GLY A 105 8.02 5.62 5.95
CA GLY A 105 9.24 6.44 5.99
C GLY A 105 10.49 5.59 6.22
N TYR A 106 11.67 6.09 5.86
CA TYR A 106 12.90 5.63 6.52
C TYR A 106 12.87 6.16 7.95
N GLY A 107 12.97 5.25 8.93
CA GLY A 107 13.27 5.64 10.30
C GLY A 107 14.67 6.25 10.33
N CYS A 108 14.80 7.34 11.07
CA CYS A 108 16.06 7.99 11.37
C CYS A 108 17.04 7.02 12.04
#